data_AF-A0AA44Z5W0-F1
#
_entry.id   AF-A0AA44Z5W0-F1
#
_cell.length_a   1.000
_cell.length_b   1.000
_cell.length_c   1.000
_cell.angle_alpha   90.00
_cell.angle_beta   90.00
_cell.angle_gamma   90.00
#
_symmetry.space_group_name_H-M   'P 1'
#
loop_
_entity.id
_entity.type
_entity.pdbx_description
1 polymer ?
#
loop_
_entity_poly.entity_id
_entity_poly.type
_entity_poly.pdbx_seq_one_letter_code
_entity_poly.pdbx_strand_id
1 'polypeptide(L)'
;MDKGGNEKVVKGKKSSILVIPVLFWIGIAIYEYFWLIDDRADSILTHYSVAVAILIGLVLFSQDQVGKLEGTLKGLLMFVLLASYGYFGYLHDIVISQKKYDSVVKVEKDISEPFTENDQPFTVPPKTAENKMKKVFGDIPKVAYFELGELTPQMVNGEALYVAPIEVSGFFKARKAETIPGYVTMSGTNPDAEAKLHLGYKMKYVPSMFFGNKLERVVRKAEPDLIFKGKPKFEVDDKGKPYYT
;
A
#
# COMPACT_ATOMS: atom_id res chain seq x y z
N MET A 1 -42.44 8.25 60.40
CA MET A 1 -42.39 8.92 59.08
C MET A 1 -41.05 8.57 58.47
N ASP A 2 -41.08 7.54 57.65
CA ASP A 2 -39.93 6.94 57.00
C ASP A 2 -39.70 7.66 55.65
N LYS A 3 -38.47 8.09 55.37
CA LYS A 3 -38.09 8.66 54.07
C LYS A 3 -36.89 7.89 53.53
N GLY A 4 -37.18 6.68 53.04
CA GLY A 4 -36.29 5.93 52.18
C GLY A 4 -36.18 6.60 50.80
N GLY A 5 -35.10 7.34 50.58
CA GLY A 5 -34.68 7.79 49.25
C GLY A 5 -33.92 6.68 48.56
N ASN A 6 -34.58 5.92 47.69
CA ASN A 6 -33.94 4.97 46.79
C ASN A 6 -33.27 5.73 45.64
N GLU A 7 -31.98 6.03 45.78
CA GLU A 7 -31.14 6.39 44.63
C GLU A 7 -31.01 5.19 43.70
N LYS A 8 -31.69 5.26 42.55
CA LYS A 8 -31.47 4.33 41.44
C LYS A 8 -30.07 4.57 40.88
N VAL A 9 -29.09 3.82 41.37
CA VAL A 9 -27.77 3.71 40.74
C VAL A 9 -27.98 3.17 39.32
N VAL A 10 -27.90 4.04 38.33
CA VAL A 10 -27.87 3.67 36.92
C VAL A 10 -26.57 2.90 36.69
N LYS A 11 -26.62 1.57 36.84
CA LYS A 11 -25.52 0.70 36.42
C LYS A 11 -25.38 0.83 34.91
N GLY A 12 -24.43 1.66 34.48
CA GLY A 12 -24.00 1.74 33.10
C GLY A 12 -23.71 0.33 32.59
N LYS A 13 -24.26 0.00 31.42
CA LYS A 13 -24.12 -1.30 30.77
C LYS A 13 -22.61 -1.60 30.63
N LYS A 14 -22.06 -2.49 31.46
CA LYS A 14 -20.66 -2.93 31.36
C LYS A 14 -20.48 -3.48 29.94
N SER A 15 -19.77 -2.75 29.08
CA SER A 15 -19.38 -3.24 27.77
C SER A 15 -18.62 -4.56 27.95
N SER A 16 -18.84 -5.51 27.05
CA SER A 16 -18.14 -6.79 27.11
C SER A 16 -16.64 -6.55 27.05
N ILE A 17 -15.89 -7.22 27.94
CA ILE A 17 -14.45 -7.09 28.13
C ILE A 17 -13.63 -7.29 26.84
N LEU A 18 -14.19 -8.01 25.88
CA LEU A 18 -13.54 -8.32 24.62
C LEU A 18 -13.74 -7.25 23.53
N VAL A 19 -14.63 -6.27 23.74
CA VAL A 19 -14.94 -5.26 22.70
C VAL A 19 -13.74 -4.37 22.40
N ILE A 20 -13.01 -3.92 23.43
CA ILE A 20 -11.87 -3.01 23.26
C ILE A 20 -10.71 -3.69 22.51
N PRO A 21 -10.24 -4.90 22.90
CA PRO A 21 -9.22 -5.62 22.14
C PRO A 21 -9.63 -5.95 20.71
N VAL A 22 -10.91 -6.28 20.47
CA VAL A 22 -11.42 -6.59 19.12
C VAL A 22 -11.43 -5.33 18.24
N LEU A 23 -11.91 -4.19 18.74
CA LEU A 23 -11.86 -2.94 18.00
C LEU A 23 -10.43 -2.49 17.70
N PHE A 24 -9.49 -2.76 18.62
CA PHE A 24 -8.08 -2.49 18.40
C PHE A 24 -7.50 -3.33 17.24
N TRP A 25 -7.80 -4.64 17.19
CA TRP A 25 -7.42 -5.49 16.05
C TRP A 25 -8.04 -5.04 14.73
N ILE A 26 -9.31 -4.59 14.75
CA ILE A 26 -9.94 -4.03 13.56
C ILE A 26 -9.23 -2.74 13.14
N GLY A 27 -8.85 -1.88 14.08
CA GLY A 27 -8.08 -0.67 13.82
C GLY A 27 -6.72 -0.96 13.19
N ILE A 28 -5.98 -1.94 13.72
CA ILE A 28 -4.71 -2.41 13.13
C ILE A 28 -4.95 -2.96 11.73
N ALA A 29 -5.93 -3.85 11.55
CA ALA A 29 -6.22 -4.44 10.24
C ALA A 29 -6.57 -3.37 9.20
N ILE A 30 -7.30 -2.31 9.59
CA ILE A 30 -7.59 -1.16 8.74
C ILE A 30 -6.30 -0.38 8.44
N TYR A 31 -5.50 -0.09 9.46
CA TYR A 31 -4.25 0.65 9.31
C TYR A 31 -3.27 -0.06 8.37
N GLU A 32 -2.99 -1.34 8.63
CA GLU A 32 -2.18 -2.22 7.79
C GLU A 32 -2.70 -2.25 6.35
N TYR A 33 -4.03 -2.42 6.20
CA TYR A 33 -4.65 -2.41 4.88
C TYR A 33 -4.38 -1.11 4.12
N PHE A 34 -4.48 0.07 4.75
CA PHE A 34 -4.26 1.34 4.06
C PHE A 34 -2.80 1.71 3.88
N TRP A 35 -1.93 1.32 4.81
CA TRP A 35 -0.53 1.74 4.85
C TRP A 35 0.43 0.76 4.15
N LEU A 36 -0.04 -0.43 3.75
CA LEU A 36 0.76 -1.46 3.07
C LEU A 36 2.08 -1.71 3.81
N ILE A 37 2.00 -1.83 5.14
CA ILE A 37 3.15 -2.16 5.98
C ILE A 37 3.62 -3.58 5.63
N ASP A 38 4.84 -3.89 6.03
CA ASP A 38 5.46 -5.18 5.81
C ASP A 38 4.59 -6.31 6.42
N ASP A 39 3.76 -6.97 5.60
CA ASP A 39 2.82 -8.06 5.96
C ASP A 39 3.50 -9.34 6.47
N ARG A 40 4.79 -9.31 6.80
CA ARG A 40 5.43 -10.47 7.39
C ARG A 40 4.75 -10.79 8.72
N ALA A 41 4.18 -11.99 8.77
CA ALA A 41 3.32 -12.43 9.85
C ALA A 41 4.04 -12.41 11.21
N ASP A 42 5.37 -12.64 11.22
CA ASP A 42 6.21 -12.50 12.41
C ASP A 42 6.25 -11.05 12.91
N SER A 43 6.44 -10.07 12.03
CA SER A 43 6.50 -8.65 12.39
C SER A 43 5.17 -8.14 12.94
N ILE A 44 4.07 -8.43 12.25
CA ILE A 44 2.72 -8.03 12.68
C ILE A 44 2.33 -8.73 13.97
N LEU A 45 2.55 -10.05 14.06
CA LEU A 45 2.20 -10.80 15.26
C LEU A 45 3.02 -10.32 16.45
N THR A 46 4.32 -10.10 16.30
CA THR A 46 5.18 -9.68 17.43
C THR A 46 4.91 -8.25 17.90
N HIS A 47 4.71 -7.30 16.99
CA HIS A 47 4.44 -5.90 17.37
C HIS A 47 3.04 -5.70 17.98
N TYR A 48 2.01 -6.33 17.40
CA TYR A 48 0.63 -6.06 17.79
C TYR A 48 0.06 -7.04 18.81
N SER A 49 0.50 -8.30 18.85
CA SER A 49 0.02 -9.26 19.86
C SER A 49 0.36 -8.82 21.28
N VAL A 50 1.50 -8.13 21.44
CA VAL A 50 1.94 -7.63 22.74
C VAL A 50 1.12 -6.42 23.18
N ALA A 51 0.82 -5.48 22.27
CA ALA A 51 -0.07 -4.35 22.56
C ALA A 51 -1.48 -4.85 22.97
N VAL A 52 -1.98 -5.89 22.30
CA VAL A 52 -3.24 -6.55 22.63
C VAL A 52 -3.17 -7.22 24.00
N ALA A 53 -2.08 -7.92 24.29
CA ALA A 53 -1.85 -8.52 25.58
C ALA A 53 -1.89 -7.49 26.71
N ILE A 54 -1.26 -6.33 26.55
CA ILE A 54 -1.30 -5.22 27.51
C ILE A 54 -2.74 -4.71 27.68
N LEU A 55 -3.50 -4.55 26.59
CA LEU A 55 -4.91 -4.16 26.66
C LEU A 55 -5.75 -5.19 27.41
N ILE A 56 -5.54 -6.48 27.16
CA ILE A 56 -6.19 -7.58 27.90
C ILE A 56 -5.79 -7.51 29.38
N GLY A 57 -4.52 -7.29 29.68
CA GLY A 57 -4.01 -7.11 31.04
C GLY A 57 -4.70 -5.94 31.75
N LEU A 58 -4.71 -4.75 31.16
CA LEU A 58 -5.39 -3.56 31.70
C LEU A 58 -6.88 -3.83 31.98
N VAL A 59 -7.55 -4.55 31.07
CA VAL A 59 -8.94 -4.93 31.24
C VAL A 59 -9.13 -5.94 32.39
N LEU A 60 -8.27 -6.95 32.51
CA LEU A 60 -8.31 -7.92 33.61
C LEU A 60 -8.02 -7.30 34.98
N PHE A 61 -7.16 -6.27 35.02
CA PHE A 61 -6.83 -5.50 36.23
C PHE A 61 -7.90 -4.48 36.61
N SER A 62 -8.75 -4.05 35.66
CA SER A 62 -9.91 -3.20 35.94
C SER A 62 -11.07 -3.96 36.62
N GLN A 63 -10.99 -5.29 36.72
CA GLN A 63 -11.99 -6.10 37.41
C GLN A 63 -11.69 -6.22 38.91
N ASP A 64 -12.76 -6.17 39.72
CA ASP A 64 -12.69 -6.40 41.16
C ASP A 64 -12.01 -7.74 41.46
N GLN A 65 -11.07 -7.72 42.41
CA GLN A 65 -10.34 -8.91 42.82
C GLN A 65 -11.22 -9.77 43.74
N VAL A 66 -11.39 -11.06 43.41
CA VAL A 66 -12.18 -11.98 44.24
C VAL A 66 -11.29 -12.66 45.31
N GLY A 67 -9.97 -12.73 45.12
CA GLY A 67 -9.03 -13.24 46.13
C GLY A 67 -7.54 -13.02 45.83
N LYS A 68 -6.67 -13.28 46.83
CA LYS A 68 -5.20 -13.10 46.74
C LYS A 68 -4.56 -13.90 45.59
N LEU A 69 -5.00 -15.15 45.38
CA LEU A 69 -4.49 -16.02 44.33
C LEU A 69 -4.73 -15.43 42.92
N GLU A 70 -5.91 -14.86 42.69
CA GLU A 70 -6.28 -14.23 41.43
C GLU A 70 -5.43 -12.97 41.16
N GLY A 71 -5.16 -12.17 42.20
CA GLY A 71 -4.28 -11.00 42.11
C GLY A 71 -2.84 -11.39 41.73
N THR A 72 -2.31 -12.45 42.33
CA THR A 72 -0.96 -12.96 41.99
C THR A 72 -0.89 -13.48 40.56
N LEU A 73 -1.90 -14.24 40.11
CA LEU A 73 -2.00 -14.74 38.75
C LEU A 73 -2.09 -13.60 37.73
N LYS A 74 -2.94 -12.60 37.97
CA LYS A 74 -3.04 -11.40 37.11
C LYS A 74 -1.70 -10.65 37.05
N GLY A 75 -1.03 -10.48 38.19
CA GLY A 75 0.31 -9.86 38.28
C GLY A 75 1.36 -10.58 37.45
N LEU A 76 1.42 -11.90 37.58
CA LEU A 76 2.37 -12.72 36.82
C LEU A 76 2.09 -12.67 35.32
N LEU A 77 0.80 -12.67 34.93
CA LEU A 77 0.38 -12.54 33.54
C LEU A 77 0.84 -11.19 32.95
N MET A 78 0.59 -10.07 33.65
CA MET A 78 1.08 -8.75 33.22
C MET A 78 2.60 -8.67 33.10
N PHE A 79 3.33 -9.28 34.04
CA PHE A 79 4.79 -9.31 33.99
C PHE A 79 5.31 -10.06 32.75
N VAL A 80 4.73 -11.23 32.44
CA VAL A 80 5.07 -12.00 31.24
C VAL A 80 4.79 -11.19 29.97
N LEU A 81 3.68 -10.46 29.93
CA LEU A 81 3.33 -9.61 28.79
C LEU A 81 4.30 -8.43 28.62
N LEU A 82 4.68 -7.75 29.70
CA LEU A 82 5.68 -6.68 29.66
C LEU A 82 7.09 -7.19 29.32
N ALA A 83 7.48 -8.36 29.82
CA ALA A 83 8.74 -9.00 29.44
C ALA A 83 8.75 -9.38 27.95
N SER A 84 7.62 -9.89 27.43
CA SER A 84 7.48 -10.16 25.99
C SER A 84 7.60 -8.88 25.15
N TYR A 85 7.08 -7.75 25.63
CA TYR A 85 7.28 -6.44 24.99
C TYR A 85 8.74 -6.02 24.93
N GLY A 86 9.44 -6.12 26.06
CA GLY A 86 10.88 -5.81 26.10
C GLY A 86 11.68 -6.67 25.12
N TYR A 87 11.36 -7.95 25.02
CA TYR A 87 12.02 -8.87 24.09
C TYR A 87 11.67 -8.57 22.63
N PHE A 88 10.39 -8.52 22.26
CA PHE A 88 9.97 -8.34 20.86
C PHE A 88 10.16 -6.91 20.34
N GLY A 89 10.01 -5.90 21.19
CA GLY A 89 10.18 -4.50 20.82
C GLY A 89 11.63 -4.05 20.67
N TYR A 90 12.58 -4.66 21.39
CA TYR A 90 13.97 -4.19 21.41
C TYR A 90 15.01 -5.26 21.04
N LEU A 91 14.81 -6.51 21.46
CA LEU A 91 15.83 -7.55 21.28
C LEU A 91 15.61 -8.39 20.01
N HIS A 92 14.36 -8.64 19.63
CA HIS A 92 14.01 -9.45 18.46
C HIS A 92 14.55 -8.84 17.16
N ASP A 93 14.41 -7.52 17.00
CA ASP A 93 14.91 -6.86 15.81
C ASP A 93 16.43 -6.91 15.72
N ILE A 94 17.16 -6.83 16.84
CA ILE A 94 18.63 -7.00 16.85
C ILE A 94 19.01 -8.41 16.38
N VAL A 95 18.28 -9.45 16.82
CA VAL A 95 18.57 -10.85 16.47
C VAL A 95 18.28 -11.16 14.99
N ILE A 96 17.27 -10.53 14.41
CA ILE A 96 16.83 -10.78 13.03
C ILE A 96 17.44 -9.79 12.03
N SER A 97 17.90 -8.62 12.48
CA SER A 97 18.40 -7.53 11.64
C SER A 97 19.54 -7.98 10.71
N GLN A 98 20.47 -8.83 11.15
CA GLN A 98 21.54 -9.31 10.26
C GLN A 98 21.02 -10.12 9.06
N LYS A 99 20.04 -11.00 9.28
CA LYS A 99 19.40 -11.76 8.18
C LYS A 99 18.59 -10.85 7.26
N LYS A 100 17.90 -9.85 7.83
CA LYS A 100 17.19 -8.80 7.06
C LYS A 100 18.18 -7.99 6.21
N TYR A 101 19.28 -7.51 6.78
CA TYR A 101 20.30 -6.73 6.07
C TYR A 101 20.90 -7.52 4.89
N ASP A 102 21.30 -8.77 5.12
CA ASP A 102 21.91 -9.61 4.09
C ASP A 102 20.95 -9.95 2.94
N SER A 103 19.64 -10.03 3.21
CA SER A 103 18.61 -10.25 2.18
C SER A 103 18.33 -9.02 1.32
N VAL A 104 18.41 -7.82 1.90
CA VAL A 104 18.13 -6.55 1.20
C VAL A 104 19.30 -6.13 0.32
N VAL A 105 20.54 -6.38 0.75
CA VAL A 105 21.75 -6.00 0.00
C VAL A 105 21.99 -6.89 -1.23
N LYS A 106 21.48 -8.12 -1.23
CA LYS A 106 21.78 -9.10 -2.29
C LYS A 106 20.89 -9.04 -3.54
N VAL A 107 19.79 -8.30 -3.54
CA VAL A 107 18.81 -8.35 -4.65
C VAL A 107 18.29 -6.95 -5.02
N GLU A 108 19.20 -6.01 -5.29
CA GLU A 108 18.82 -4.81 -6.04
C GLU A 108 18.97 -5.13 -7.52
N LYS A 109 17.94 -5.77 -8.09
CA LYS A 109 17.85 -5.96 -9.54
C LYS A 109 17.07 -4.79 -10.08
N ASP A 110 17.77 -3.81 -10.64
CA ASP A 110 17.12 -2.81 -11.48
C ASP A 110 16.53 -3.56 -12.68
N ILE A 111 15.21 -3.54 -12.76
CA ILE A 111 14.45 -4.24 -13.78
C ILE A 111 14.43 -3.40 -15.07
N SER A 112 14.75 -2.10 -14.97
CA SER A 112 14.86 -1.19 -16.11
C SER A 112 16.26 -1.23 -16.72
N GLU A 113 16.34 -1.36 -18.05
CA GLU A 113 17.59 -1.21 -18.79
C GLU A 113 17.97 0.28 -18.85
N PRO A 114 19.18 0.67 -18.42
CA PRO A 114 19.61 2.06 -18.51
C PRO A 114 19.84 2.45 -19.97
N PHE A 115 19.56 3.71 -20.30
CA PHE A 115 19.91 4.27 -21.60
C PHE A 115 21.42 4.12 -21.88
N THR A 116 21.74 3.68 -23.08
CA THR A 116 23.12 3.51 -23.56
C THR A 116 23.55 4.69 -24.43
N GLU A 117 24.86 4.84 -24.65
CA GLU A 117 25.41 5.90 -25.50
C GLU A 117 24.93 5.82 -26.96
N ASN A 118 24.47 4.64 -27.40
CA ASN A 118 23.93 4.43 -28.75
C ASN A 118 22.46 4.82 -28.89
N ASP A 119 21.77 5.13 -27.80
CA ASP A 119 20.35 5.49 -27.84
C ASP A 119 20.16 6.90 -28.38
N GLN A 120 19.03 7.11 -29.06
CA GLN A 120 18.73 8.41 -29.64
C GLN A 120 18.48 9.44 -28.53
N PRO A 121 19.13 10.62 -28.57
CA PRO A 121 18.91 11.65 -27.57
C PRO A 121 17.51 12.25 -27.70
N PHE A 122 16.80 12.35 -26.57
CA PHE A 122 15.54 13.07 -26.49
C PHE A 122 15.77 14.55 -26.81
N THR A 123 15.18 15.00 -27.92
CA THR A 123 15.28 16.38 -28.42
C THR A 123 14.00 17.17 -28.15
N VAL A 124 12.86 16.49 -28.08
CA VAL A 124 11.57 17.09 -27.77
C VAL A 124 11.47 17.33 -26.26
N PRO A 125 11.20 18.56 -25.80
CA PRO A 125 11.02 18.81 -24.37
C PRO A 125 9.83 18.02 -23.79
N PRO A 126 9.94 17.48 -22.56
CA PRO A 126 8.85 16.71 -21.93
C PRO A 126 7.53 17.46 -21.89
N LYS A 127 7.55 18.79 -21.67
CA LYS A 127 6.33 19.60 -21.60
C LYS A 127 5.61 19.70 -22.95
N THR A 128 6.38 19.79 -24.03
CA THR A 128 5.85 19.80 -25.39
C THR A 128 5.20 18.46 -25.71
N ALA A 129 5.85 17.36 -25.35
CA ALA A 129 5.31 16.02 -25.51
C ALA A 129 4.01 15.84 -24.71
N GLU A 130 3.99 16.22 -23.43
CA GLU A 130 2.82 16.17 -22.56
C GLU A 130 1.62 16.93 -23.16
N ASN A 131 1.83 18.14 -23.67
CA ASN A 131 0.77 18.95 -24.27
C ASN A 131 0.19 18.29 -25.54
N LYS A 132 1.05 17.71 -26.38
CA LYS A 132 0.61 16.97 -27.58
C LYS A 132 -0.15 15.70 -27.20
N MET A 133 0.32 14.96 -26.20
CA MET A 133 -0.38 13.79 -25.69
C MET A 133 -1.75 14.15 -25.11
N LYS A 134 -1.87 15.25 -24.35
CA LYS A 134 -3.15 15.73 -23.82
C LYS A 134 -4.15 16.06 -24.92
N LYS A 135 -3.69 16.55 -26.07
CA LYS A 135 -4.55 16.84 -27.22
C LYS A 135 -5.24 15.58 -27.73
N VAL A 136 -4.48 14.51 -27.99
CA VAL A 136 -5.04 13.25 -28.51
C VAL A 136 -5.75 12.43 -27.43
N PHE A 137 -5.36 12.58 -26.16
CA PHE A 137 -6.07 11.99 -25.02
C PHE A 137 -7.51 12.51 -24.91
N GLY A 138 -7.78 13.74 -25.35
CA GLY A 138 -9.13 14.30 -25.38
C GLY A 138 -10.14 13.49 -26.20
N ASP A 139 -9.65 12.71 -27.17
CA ASP A 139 -10.47 11.97 -28.13
C ASP A 139 -10.89 10.57 -27.62
N ILE A 140 -10.46 10.17 -26.41
CA ILE A 140 -10.79 8.84 -25.89
C ILE A 140 -12.26 8.70 -25.48
N PRO A 141 -12.87 7.51 -25.64
CA PRO A 141 -14.18 7.23 -25.09
C PRO A 141 -14.20 7.41 -23.57
N LYS A 142 -15.25 8.04 -23.03
CA LYS A 142 -15.42 8.27 -21.59
C LYS A 142 -14.24 9.00 -20.94
N VAL A 143 -13.60 9.93 -21.66
CA VAL A 143 -12.45 10.74 -21.19
C VAL A 143 -12.64 11.32 -19.78
N ALA A 144 -13.88 11.67 -19.40
CA ALA A 144 -14.20 12.17 -18.06
C ALA A 144 -13.82 11.22 -16.92
N TYR A 145 -13.63 9.92 -17.18
CA TYR A 145 -13.26 8.92 -16.17
C TYR A 145 -11.74 8.83 -15.95
N PHE A 146 -10.98 9.37 -16.89
CA PHE A 146 -9.55 9.14 -16.99
C PHE A 146 -8.77 10.45 -16.88
N GLU A 147 -7.46 10.31 -16.77
CA GLU A 147 -6.47 11.36 -16.91
C GLU A 147 -5.21 10.78 -17.55
N LEU A 148 -4.36 11.66 -18.09
CA LEU A 148 -3.06 11.25 -18.59
C LEU A 148 -2.11 11.08 -17.40
N GLY A 149 -1.53 9.89 -17.28
CA GLY A 149 -0.57 9.55 -16.22
C GLY A 149 0.81 10.18 -16.42
N GLU A 150 1.77 9.71 -15.62
CA GLU A 150 3.14 10.21 -15.64
C GLU A 150 3.85 9.87 -16.96
N LEU A 151 4.44 10.90 -17.57
CA LEU A 151 5.21 10.80 -18.80
C LEU A 151 6.57 10.18 -18.51
N THR A 152 6.86 9.03 -19.13
CA THR A 152 8.12 8.29 -18.95
C THR A 152 8.88 8.24 -20.27
N PRO A 153 10.15 8.66 -20.34
CA PRO A 153 11.02 8.46 -21.50
C PRO A 153 11.47 7.00 -21.58
N GLN A 154 11.38 6.39 -22.76
CA GLN A 154 11.70 4.97 -23.00
C GLN A 154 12.25 4.77 -24.42
N MET A 155 13.06 3.74 -24.61
CA MET A 155 13.36 3.19 -25.94
C MET A 155 12.36 2.08 -26.24
N VAL A 156 11.60 2.19 -27.32
CA VAL A 156 10.64 1.16 -27.75
C VAL A 156 10.93 0.84 -29.20
N ASN A 157 11.32 -0.41 -29.49
CA ASN A 157 11.67 -0.87 -30.84
C ASN A 157 12.72 0.04 -31.53
N GLY A 158 13.71 0.53 -30.77
CA GLY A 158 14.76 1.42 -31.26
C GLY A 158 14.36 2.89 -31.45
N GLU A 159 13.12 3.27 -31.12
CA GLU A 159 12.66 4.66 -31.15
C GLU A 159 12.63 5.26 -29.75
N ALA A 160 13.21 6.46 -29.59
CA ALA A 160 13.08 7.25 -28.36
C ALA A 160 11.65 7.81 -28.25
N LEU A 161 10.85 7.26 -27.35
CA LEU A 161 9.46 7.64 -27.13
C LEU A 161 9.23 8.15 -25.71
N TYR A 162 8.38 9.16 -25.61
CA TYR A 162 7.66 9.39 -24.38
C TYR A 162 6.41 8.52 -24.35
N VAL A 163 6.15 7.89 -23.22
CA VAL A 163 5.00 7.02 -22.98
C VAL A 163 4.29 7.50 -21.73
N ALA A 164 2.96 7.63 -21.79
CA ALA A 164 2.13 7.98 -20.64
C ALA A 164 0.90 7.06 -20.56
N PRO A 165 0.66 6.36 -19.44
CA PRO A 165 -0.53 5.53 -19.27
C PRO A 165 -1.80 6.40 -19.20
N ILE A 166 -2.94 5.80 -19.55
CA ILE A 166 -4.25 6.36 -19.22
C ILE A 166 -4.60 5.91 -17.81
N GLU A 167 -4.72 6.82 -16.86
CA GLU A 167 -5.00 6.51 -15.46
C GLU A 167 -6.44 6.91 -15.08
N VAL A 168 -6.99 6.35 -14.00
CA VAL A 168 -8.33 6.77 -13.54
C VAL A 168 -8.23 8.02 -12.67
N SER A 169 -9.05 9.04 -12.96
CA SER A 169 -8.96 10.34 -12.29
C SER A 169 -9.72 10.44 -10.96
N GLY A 170 -9.96 9.31 -10.29
CA GLY A 170 -10.54 9.29 -8.94
C GLY A 170 -11.41 8.09 -8.61
N PHE A 171 -11.78 7.96 -7.33
CA PHE A 171 -12.41 6.77 -6.76
C PHE A 171 -13.71 6.33 -7.45
N PHE A 172 -14.67 7.24 -7.61
CA PHE A 172 -15.96 6.89 -8.24
C PHE A 172 -15.80 6.58 -9.73
N LYS A 173 -14.82 7.20 -10.38
CA LYS A 173 -14.50 6.95 -11.80
C LYS A 173 -13.83 5.59 -11.95
N ALA A 174 -12.91 5.24 -11.05
CA ALA A 174 -12.29 3.92 -10.97
C ALA A 174 -13.33 2.79 -10.85
N ARG A 175 -14.35 2.97 -9.98
CA ARG A 175 -15.45 1.99 -9.86
C ARG A 175 -16.30 1.85 -11.12
N LYS A 176 -16.45 2.90 -11.92
CA LYS A 176 -17.21 2.88 -13.18
C LYS A 176 -16.39 2.38 -14.38
N ALA A 177 -15.09 2.66 -14.37
CA ALA A 177 -14.19 2.29 -15.45
C ALA A 177 -13.78 0.82 -15.38
N GLU A 178 -13.56 0.29 -14.17
CA GLU A 178 -13.10 -1.07 -13.84
C GLU A 178 -11.70 -1.44 -14.36
N THR A 179 -11.31 -0.93 -15.53
CA THR A 179 -10.03 -1.10 -16.20
C THR A 179 -9.62 0.20 -16.91
N ILE A 180 -8.33 0.40 -17.13
CA ILE A 180 -7.83 1.46 -18.01
C ILE A 180 -7.66 0.94 -19.45
N PRO A 181 -7.93 1.78 -20.47
CA PRO A 181 -8.08 1.33 -21.86
C PRO A 181 -6.75 1.26 -22.65
N GLY A 182 -5.66 1.83 -22.13
CA GLY A 182 -4.38 1.88 -22.84
C GLY A 182 -3.48 3.04 -22.42
N TYR A 183 -2.75 3.61 -23.39
CA TYR A 183 -1.71 4.62 -23.16
C TYR A 183 -1.52 5.53 -24.39
N VAL A 184 -0.75 6.60 -24.23
CA VAL A 184 -0.40 7.55 -25.29
C VAL A 184 1.12 7.56 -25.48
N THR A 185 1.59 7.61 -26.73
CA THR A 185 3.01 7.77 -27.05
C THR A 185 3.27 9.05 -27.85
N MET A 186 4.46 9.59 -27.74
CA MET A 186 4.94 10.74 -28.52
C MET A 186 6.41 10.55 -28.83
N SER A 187 6.83 10.94 -30.04
CA SER A 187 8.26 10.88 -30.38
C SER A 187 9.06 11.81 -29.48
N GLY A 188 10.14 11.28 -28.91
CA GLY A 188 11.13 12.03 -28.16
C GLY A 188 12.11 12.79 -29.04
N THR A 189 12.17 12.48 -30.34
CA THR A 189 13.16 13.02 -31.29
C THR A 189 12.54 13.90 -32.37
N ASN A 190 11.28 13.66 -32.74
CA ASN A 190 10.59 14.43 -33.78
C ASN A 190 9.53 15.38 -33.17
N PRO A 191 9.79 16.70 -33.10
CA PRO A 191 8.85 17.67 -32.57
C PRO A 191 7.62 17.87 -33.44
N ASP A 192 7.65 17.49 -34.72
CA ASP A 192 6.52 17.61 -35.66
C ASP A 192 5.62 16.37 -35.63
N ALA A 193 6.09 15.26 -35.07
CA ALA A 193 5.29 14.05 -34.91
C ALA A 193 4.02 14.32 -34.08
N GLU A 194 2.94 13.62 -34.42
CA GLU A 194 1.72 13.59 -33.63
C GLU A 194 1.82 12.52 -32.54
N ALA A 195 1.18 12.78 -31.40
CA ALA A 195 1.02 11.78 -30.37
C ALA A 195 0.08 10.66 -30.85
N LYS A 196 0.38 9.42 -30.51
CA LYS A 196 -0.39 8.23 -30.91
C LYS A 196 -1.12 7.67 -29.71
N LEU A 197 -2.39 7.34 -29.91
CA LEU A 197 -3.22 6.72 -28.90
C LEU A 197 -3.26 5.21 -29.11
N HIS A 198 -2.92 4.44 -28.09
CA HIS A 198 -2.92 2.98 -28.11
C HIS A 198 -4.03 2.48 -27.20
N LEU A 199 -5.13 2.01 -27.81
CA LEU A 199 -6.30 1.47 -27.11
C LEU A 199 -6.44 -0.03 -27.32
N GLY A 200 -7.36 -0.65 -26.58
CA GLY A 200 -7.69 -2.08 -26.70
C GLY A 200 -7.15 -2.92 -25.54
N TYR A 201 -6.43 -2.29 -24.61
CA TYR A 201 -5.97 -2.91 -23.39
C TYR A 201 -7.06 -2.87 -22.31
N LYS A 202 -7.02 -3.84 -21.40
CA LYS A 202 -7.92 -3.92 -20.24
C LYS A 202 -7.09 -4.10 -18.98
N MET A 203 -6.31 -3.08 -18.63
CA MET A 203 -5.43 -3.17 -17.46
C MET A 203 -6.26 -2.90 -16.21
N LYS A 204 -6.36 -3.92 -15.35
CA LYS A 204 -7.15 -3.87 -14.11
C LYS A 204 -6.33 -3.40 -12.90
N TYR A 205 -5.04 -3.71 -12.91
CA TYR A 205 -4.14 -3.49 -11.79
C TYR A 205 -3.17 -2.37 -12.14
N VAL A 206 -3.48 -1.16 -11.69
CA VAL A 206 -2.68 0.05 -11.97
C VAL A 206 -2.55 0.92 -10.72
N PRO A 207 -1.53 1.79 -10.63
CA PRO A 207 -1.29 2.62 -9.44
C PRO A 207 -2.47 3.55 -9.10
N SER A 208 -3.18 4.06 -10.11
CA SER A 208 -4.34 4.95 -9.91
C SER A 208 -5.61 4.23 -9.41
N MET A 209 -5.63 2.89 -9.45
CA MET A 209 -6.76 2.11 -8.94
C MET A 209 -6.76 2.03 -7.41
N PHE A 210 -7.91 1.63 -6.87
CA PHE A 210 -8.15 1.60 -5.43
C PHE A 210 -8.26 0.17 -4.90
N PHE A 211 -7.98 0.01 -3.60
CA PHE A 211 -8.23 -1.23 -2.86
C PHE A 211 -7.55 -2.45 -3.51
N GLY A 212 -8.30 -3.52 -3.76
CA GLY A 212 -7.79 -4.76 -4.35
C GLY A 212 -7.31 -4.64 -5.80
N ASN A 213 -7.61 -3.54 -6.48
CA ASN A 213 -7.12 -3.28 -7.83
C ASN A 213 -5.88 -2.35 -7.85
N LYS A 214 -5.48 -1.82 -6.69
CA LYS A 214 -4.28 -0.98 -6.59
C LYS A 214 -3.03 -1.83 -6.83
N LEU A 215 -2.21 -1.46 -7.81
CA LEU A 215 -1.07 -2.25 -8.28
C LEU A 215 -0.15 -2.69 -7.14
N GLU A 216 0.25 -1.75 -6.29
CA GLU A 216 1.18 -1.97 -5.18
C GLU A 216 0.65 -3.04 -4.21
N ARG A 217 -0.67 -3.10 -4.01
CA ARG A 217 -1.29 -4.11 -3.14
C ARG A 217 -1.27 -5.49 -3.79
N VAL A 218 -1.54 -5.55 -5.09
CA VAL A 218 -1.56 -6.81 -5.84
C VAL A 218 -0.17 -7.44 -5.84
N VAL A 219 0.84 -6.61 -6.11
CA VAL A 219 2.24 -7.01 -6.10
C VAL A 219 2.68 -7.42 -4.69
N ARG A 220 2.37 -6.62 -3.66
CA ARG A 220 2.68 -6.96 -2.25
C ARG A 220 2.05 -8.28 -1.79
N LYS A 221 0.85 -8.59 -2.27
CA LYS A 221 0.17 -9.85 -1.96
C LYS A 221 0.80 -11.04 -2.70
N ALA A 222 1.27 -10.84 -3.93
CA ALA A 222 1.92 -11.87 -4.72
C ALA A 222 3.34 -12.18 -4.20
N GLU A 223 4.05 -11.16 -3.75
CA GLU A 223 5.47 -11.24 -3.36
C GLU A 223 5.67 -10.63 -1.96
N PRO A 224 5.23 -11.30 -0.88
CA PRO A 224 5.18 -10.73 0.46
C PRO A 224 6.55 -10.55 1.13
N ASP A 225 7.57 -11.23 0.62
CA ASP A 225 8.94 -11.21 1.16
C ASP A 225 9.84 -10.19 0.45
N LEU A 226 9.38 -9.59 -0.65
CA LEU A 226 10.13 -8.59 -1.40
C LEU A 226 9.92 -7.19 -0.83
N ILE A 227 11.01 -6.43 -0.73
CA ILE A 227 10.96 -5.01 -0.40
C ILE A 227 10.98 -4.20 -1.68
N PHE A 228 9.83 -3.59 -2.00
CA PHE A 228 9.70 -2.69 -3.15
C PHE A 228 10.29 -1.32 -2.82
N LYS A 229 11.27 -0.87 -3.61
CA LYS A 229 11.80 0.48 -3.55
C LYS A 229 11.32 1.28 -4.75
N GLY A 230 10.92 2.52 -4.51
CA GLY A 230 10.50 3.44 -5.58
C GLY A 230 9.01 3.36 -5.90
N LYS A 231 8.65 3.98 -7.03
CA LYS A 231 7.28 4.00 -7.56
C LYS A 231 7.22 3.10 -8.78
N PRO A 232 6.09 2.39 -9.01
CA PRO A 232 5.88 1.67 -10.25
C PRO A 232 6.05 2.57 -11.46
N LYS A 233 6.84 2.16 -12.45
CA LYS A 233 6.99 2.87 -13.71
C LYS A 233 6.18 2.18 -14.78
N PHE A 234 5.51 2.96 -15.62
CA PHE A 234 4.78 2.40 -16.75
C PHE A 234 5.75 2.19 -17.91
N GLU A 235 5.79 0.99 -18.47
CA GLU A 235 6.66 0.64 -19.59
C GLU A 235 5.89 -0.09 -20.70
N VAL A 236 6.45 -0.06 -21.91
CA VAL A 236 5.87 -0.71 -23.08
C VAL A 236 6.96 -1.53 -23.77
N ASP A 237 6.69 -2.80 -24.04
CA ASP A 237 7.65 -3.66 -24.74
C ASP A 237 7.73 -3.32 -26.24
N ASP A 238 8.72 -3.90 -26.94
CA ASP A 238 8.90 -3.71 -28.39
C ASP A 238 7.70 -4.17 -29.24
N LYS A 239 6.77 -4.94 -28.66
CA LYS A 239 5.51 -5.39 -29.29
C LYS A 239 4.33 -4.47 -28.98
N GLY A 240 4.56 -3.40 -28.21
CA GLY A 240 3.53 -2.44 -27.80
C GLY A 240 2.71 -2.90 -26.58
N LYS A 241 3.08 -3.97 -25.89
CA LYS A 241 2.36 -4.46 -24.72
C LYS A 241 2.74 -3.61 -23.49
N PRO A 242 1.76 -3.00 -22.80
CA PRO A 242 2.02 -2.21 -21.60
C PRO A 242 2.18 -3.09 -20.36
N TYR A 243 3.07 -2.67 -19.45
CA TYR A 243 3.26 -3.26 -18.13
C TYR A 243 3.76 -2.21 -17.13
N TYR A 244 3.80 -2.58 -15.85
CA TYR A 244 4.44 -1.77 -14.82
C TYR A 244 5.65 -2.51 -14.26
N THR A 245 6.71 -1.75 -14.01
CA THR A 245 7.99 -2.19 -13.47
C THR A 245 8.22 -1.62 -12.09
#